data_AF-R9IDQ6-F1
#
_entry.id   AF-R9IDQ6-F1
#
_cell.length_a   1.000
_cell.length_b   1.000
_cell.length_c   1.000
_cell.angle_alpha   90.00
_cell.angle_beta   90.00
_cell.angle_gamma   90.00
#
_symmetry.space_group_name_H-M   'P 1'
#
loop_
_entity.id
_entity.type
_entity.pdbx_description
1 polymer ?
#
loop_
_entity_poly.entity_id
_entity_poly.type
_entity_poly.pdbx_seq_one_letter_code
_entity_poly.pdbx_strand_id
1 'polypeptide(L)' 'MSLDTFLNLVGCSIFGALGVTFLVCAIAFSASHQLLFTAMCFLMFYVLYTDNQYNTESVQHYFRKMLRAKRIRKRKCR' A
#
# COMPACT_ATOMS: atom_id res chain seq x y z
N MET A 1 -8.31 -8.02 -12.44
CA MET A 1 -8.14 -7.58 -11.05
C MET A 1 -9.54 -7.53 -10.46
N SER A 2 -9.81 -8.17 -9.32
CA SER A 2 -11.15 -8.12 -8.72
C SER A 2 -11.50 -6.69 -8.30
N LEU A 3 -12.78 -6.36 -8.23
CA LEU A 3 -13.26 -5.09 -7.70
C LEU A 3 -12.75 -4.88 -6.26
N ASP A 4 -12.74 -5.95 -5.45
CA ASP A 4 -12.25 -5.93 -4.06
C ASP A 4 -10.76 -5.60 -4.00
N THR A 5 -9.95 -6.22 -4.85
CA THR A 5 -8.51 -5.90 -4.95
C THR A 5 -8.31 -4.45 -5.39
N PHE A 6 -9.16 -3.92 -6.28
CA PHE A 6 -9.08 -2.53 -6.74
C PHE A 6 -9.46 -1.55 -5.64
N LEU A 7 -10.53 -1.82 -4.88
CA LEU A 7 -10.93 -1.02 -3.74
C LEU A 7 -9.85 -1.04 -2.64
N ASN A 8 -9.25 -2.21 -2.36
CA ASN A 8 -8.14 -2.33 -1.42
C ASN A 8 -6.90 -1.54 -1.89
N LEU A 9 -6.64 -1.50 -3.20
CA LEU A 9 -5.57 -0.69 -3.78
C LEU A 9 -5.83 0.82 -3.65
N VAL A 10 -7.07 1.26 -3.92
CA VAL A 10 -7.48 2.66 -3.74
C VAL A 10 -7.38 3.05 -2.27
N GLY A 11 -7.87 2.20 -1.36
CA GLY A 11 -7.72 2.36 0.08
C GLY A 11 -6.25 2.46 0.49
N CYS A 12 -5.38 1.57 0.00
CA CYS A 12 -3.93 1.68 0.18
C CYS A 12 -3.39 3.04 -0.28
N SER A 13 -3.78 3.53 -1.46
CA SER A 13 -3.29 4.82 -1.94
C SER A 13 -3.70 5.99 -1.04
N ILE A 14 -4.94 5.98 -0.53
CA ILE A 14 -5.49 7.02 0.34
C ILE A 14 -4.81 6.99 1.71
N PHE A 15 -4.76 5.83 2.37
CA PHE A 15 -4.13 5.69 3.69
C PHE A 15 -2.61 5.92 3.63
N GLY A 16 -1.97 5.53 2.53
CA GLY A 16 -0.55 5.80 2.30
C GLY A 16 -0.29 7.31 2.16
N ALA A 17 -1.09 8.02 1.35
CA ALA A 17 -0.96 9.47 1.18
C ALA A 17 -1.22 10.21 2.50
N LEU A 18 -2.29 9.86 3.21
CA LEU A 18 -2.63 10.43 4.52
C LEU A 18 -1.52 10.20 5.55
N GLY A 19 -1.00 8.97 5.64
CA GLY A 19 0.11 8.63 6.53
C GLY A 19 1.36 9.47 6.25
N VAL A 20 1.73 9.65 4.98
CA VAL A 20 2.87 10.50 4.60
C VAL A 20 2.63 11.97 4.95
N THR A 21 1.43 12.50 4.69
CA THR A 21 1.11 13.89 5.05
C THR A 21 1.16 14.11 6.57
N PHE A 22 0.63 13.18 7.37
CA PHE A 22 0.71 13.29 8.82
C PHE A 22 2.13 13.12 9.34
N LEU A 23 2.95 12.29 8.70
CA LEU A 23 4.37 12.15 9.05
C LEU A 23 5.13 13.46 8.84
N VAL A 24 4.93 14.12 7.69
CA VAL A 24 5.57 15.40 7.37
C VAL A 24 5.15 16.47 8.37
N CYS A 25 3.85 16.56 8.68
CA CYS A 25 3.34 17.49 9.69
C CYS A 25 3.91 17.19 11.09
N ALA A 26 4.00 15.92 11.47
CA ALA A 26 4.52 15.51 12.78
C ALA A 26 5.97 15.92 12.96
N ILE A 27 6.79 15.78 11.91
CA ILE A 27 8.19 16.21 11.92
C ILE A 27 8.30 17.74 11.97
N ALA A 28 7.52 18.44 11.15
CA ALA A 28 7.59 19.90 11.04
C ALA A 28 7.14 20.64 12.31
N PHE A 29 6.12 20.11 13.00
CA PHE A 29 5.52 20.77 14.18
C PHE A 29 5.83 20.06 15.50
N SER A 30 6.65 19.00 15.50
CA SER A 30 6.97 18.17 16.68
C SER A 30 5.73 17.73 17.48
N ALA A 31 4.61 17.54 16.78
CA ALA A 31 3.35 17.12 17.39
C ALA A 31 3.33 15.60 17.54
N SER A 32 3.66 15.14 18.76
CA SER A 32 3.73 13.72 19.11
C SER A 32 2.43 12.94 18.81
N HIS A 33 1.27 13.59 18.94
CA HIS A 33 -0.02 12.99 18.60
C HIS A 33 -0.14 12.64 17.11
N GLN A 34 0.45 13.44 16.21
CA GLN A 34 0.43 13.19 14.77
C GLN A 34 1.25 11.94 14.39
N LEU A 35 2.25 11.56 15.20
CA LEU A 35 2.99 10.30 15.02
C LEU A 35 2.11 9.07 15.28
N LEU A 36 1.22 9.12 16.27
CA LEU A 36 0.26 8.03 16.52
C LEU A 36 -0.72 7.88 15.34
N PHE A 37 -1.27 8.99 14.83
CA PHE A 37 -2.15 8.95 13.65
C PHE A 37 -1.43 8.42 12.42
N THR A 38 -0.19 8.84 12.21
CA THR A 38 0.68 8.31 11.16
C THR A 38 0.85 6.80 11.27
N ALA A 39 1.16 6.29 12.46
CA ALA A 39 1.33 4.86 12.71
C ALA A 39 0.04 4.08 12.42
N MET A 40 -1.13 4.59 12.82
CA MET A 40 -2.42 3.95 12.55
C MET A 40 -2.78 3.97 11.06
N CYS A 41 -2.48 5.05 10.34
CA CYS A 41 -2.66 5.12 8.88
C CYS A 41 -1.77 4.10 8.16
N PHE A 42 -0.50 3.97 8.56
CA PHE A 42 0.40 2.97 7.98
C PHE A 42 0.03 1.53 8.36
N LEU A 43 -0.50 1.31 9.57
CA LEU A 43 -1.04 0.01 9.97
C LEU A 43 -2.22 -0.37 9.07
N MET A 44 -3.15 0.56 8.83
CA MET A 44 -4.32 0.28 7.99
C MET A 44 -3.96 0.11 6.51
N PHE A 45 -2.97 0.88 6.03
CA PHE A 45 -2.32 0.63 4.74
C PHE A 45 -1.77 -0.79 4.65
N TYR A 46 -1.05 -1.25 5.68
CA TYR A 46 -0.45 -2.58 5.70
C TYR A 46 -1.51 -3.69 5.70
N VAL A 47 -2.58 -3.52 6.49
CA VAL A 47 -3.73 -4.45 6.50
C VAL A 47 -4.33 -4.53 5.10
N LEU A 48 -4.72 -3.42 4.48
CA LEU A 48 -5.29 -3.41 3.12
C LEU A 48 -4.34 -3.96 2.05
N TYR A 49 -3.02 -3.77 2.25
CA TYR A 49 -2.00 -4.25 1.33
C TYR A 49 -1.81 -5.78 1.40
N THR A 50 -1.90 -6.33 2.61
CA THR A 50 -1.72 -7.76 2.91
C THR A 50 -3.03 -8.54 2.95
N ASP A 51 -4.16 -7.83 2.93
CA ASP A 51 -5.50 -8.42 2.97
C ASP A 51 -5.68 -9.41 1.82
N ASN A 52 -5.93 -10.66 2.21
CA ASN A 52 -6.06 -11.80 1.34
C ASN A 52 -7.35 -12.52 1.71
N GLN A 53 -8.48 -11.83 1.55
CA GLN A 53 -9.79 -12.43 1.73
C GLN A 53 -9.96 -13.62 0.77
N TYR A 54 -10.51 -14.71 1.32
CA TYR A 54 -10.65 -16.04 0.74
C TYR A 54 -11.07 -16.01 -0.75
N ASN A 55 -10.13 -16.33 -1.66
CA ASN A 55 -10.23 -16.37 -3.15
C ASN A 55 -9.98 -15.08 -3.95
N THR A 56 -9.75 -13.92 -3.31
CA THR A 56 -9.38 -12.68 -4.01
C THR A 56 -7.87 -12.44 -3.98
N GLU A 57 -7.25 -12.13 -5.14
CA GLU A 57 -5.81 -11.81 -5.20
C GLU A 57 -5.51 -10.58 -4.33
N SER A 58 -4.61 -10.69 -3.35
CA SER A 58 -4.17 -9.54 -2.55
C SER A 58 -3.40 -8.50 -3.39
N VAL A 59 -3.43 -7.24 -2.96
CA VAL A 59 -2.69 -6.14 -3.62
C VAL A 59 -1.19 -6.47 -3.69
N GLN A 60 -0.64 -7.03 -2.61
CA GLN A 60 0.74 -7.51 -2.56
C GLN A 60 1.02 -8.61 -3.61
N HIS A 61 0.10 -9.56 -3.79
CA HIS A 61 0.25 -10.63 -4.76
C HIS A 61 0.19 -10.09 -6.20
N TYR A 62 -0.73 -9.16 -6.47
CA TYR A 62 -0.83 -8.46 -7.76
C TYR A 62 0.48 -7.77 -8.16
N PHE A 63 1.07 -6.97 -7.26
CA PHE A 63 2.35 -6.30 -7.53
C PHE A 63 3.51 -7.28 -7.71
N ARG A 64 3.55 -8.37 -6.93
CA ARG A 64 4.60 -9.41 -7.11
C ARG A 64 4.51 -10.08 -8.48
N LYS A 65 3.31 -10.37 -8.97
CA LYS A 65 3.06 -10.94 -10.31
C LYS A 65 3.47 -9.96 -11.41
N MET A 66 3.11 -8.69 -11.28
CA MET A 66 3.51 -7.60 -12.18
C MET A 66 5.04 -7.46 -12.26
N LEU A 67 5.73 -7.44 -11.11
CA LEU A 67 7.19 -7.32 -11.03
C LEU A 67 7.90 -8.55 -11.62
N ARG A 68 7.37 -9.77 -11.39
CA ARG A 68 7.88 -10.98 -12.04
C ARG A 68 7.71 -10.91 -13.56
N ALA A 69 6.55 -10.53 -14.06
CA ALA A 69 6.28 -10.39 -15.49
C ALA A 69 7.20 -9.36 -16.16
N LYS A 70 7.42 -8.19 -15.53
CA LYS A 70 8.38 -7.18 -16.01
C LYS A 70 9.82 -7.72 -16.06
N ARG A 71 10.25 -8.49 -15.05
CA ARG A 71 11.59 -9.12 -15.03
C ARG A 71 11.77 -10.13 -16.16
N ILE A 72 10.76 -10.98 -16.44
CA ILE A 72 10.81 -11.95 -17.53
C ILE A 72 10.88 -11.25 -18.88
N ARG A 73 10.09 -10.19 -19.12
CA ARG A 73 10.16 -9.40 -20.36
C ARG A 73 11.55 -8.78 -20.57
N LYS A 74 12.16 -8.20 -19.52
CA LYS A 74 13.51 -7.65 -19.60
C LYS A 74 14.58 -8.70 -19.95
N ARG A 75 14.43 -9.94 -19.48
CA ARG A 75 15.34 -11.05 -19.82
C ARG A 75 15.15 -11.57 -21.25
N LYS A 76 13.95 -11.43 -21.83
CA LYS A 76 13.65 -11.87 -23.20
C LYS A 76 14.06 -10.86 -24.28
N CYS A 77 14.19 -9.58 -23.92
CA CYS A 77 14.69 -8.51 -24.79
C CYS A 77 16.22 -8.32 -24.74
N ARG A 78 16.94 -9.17 -24.00
CA ARG A 78 18.39 -9.14 -23.85
C ARG A 78 18.97 -10.40 -24.47
#